data_AF-A0A415GMY1-F1
#
_entry.id   AF-A0A415GMY1-F1
#
_cell.length_a   1.000
_cell.length_b   1.000
_cell.length_c   1.000
_cell.angle_alpha   90.00
_cell.angle_beta   90.00
_cell.angle_gamma   90.00
#
_symmetry.space_group_name_H-M   'P 1'
#
loop_
_entity.id
_entity.type
_entity.pdbx_description
1 polymer ?
#
loop_
_entity_poly.entity_id
_entity_poly.type
_entity_poly.pdbx_seq_one_letter_code
_entity_poly.pdbx_strand_id
1 'polypeptide(L)'
;MLKKEYRSTLPYISRKEADEVYPHYHPLDVLVIDKIDMLYEFMHEKYISSSGHAYKNHNTLLMTKMIIDVSNGSENYNISEFAETLGGPYFTTFNLKEVWLSPKVDAVKYVRDLNEATVERLSRWGRHYMEQSTKLYTAKGTLFIPENAGKAVLDYLDLDATEPTYTIRTYRGDVFEAQKAGVAATKLLTCTKHVFTAKIEAADRVCQYNTCKQPFKWYYSCMVCGKCERNKAHTFSARPGAEVLEWHDMNEDIANDQAYIGVNAAGEHIYWKSCIYCGISHSYHMRHLTPRDQKMMGMEGSFEDFKVAMLENLKSIEDMCLLETELPSDQMFILPRKSEAKMSEWAQDGVNRALCDNLVDDTVLGNDYTKPVTREQLRSIMTLLVKEMSGKDASAKAIGLDAVTLPQSGSVTRQELAAYIHRTLLYLEQNTELAYSEYESRLPKYTDHAQIKAWAKEPMAFCNALEVIDPKTATTLAPNEVCTIELALTTAERATMAHRTGWYQAVSTGELEDFYSPIGERNHYTFVSTFGNCDRIWASRVKNGMYNSLPTIEPFTGSRCFVDAKALHPIRAKMGKGYMMK
;
A
#
# COMPACT_ATOMS: atom_id res chain seq x y z
N MET A 1 25.06 12.25 -2.13
CA MET A 1 23.76 12.75 -2.63
C MET A 1 22.81 12.85 -1.45
N LEU A 2 22.17 13.99 -1.21
CA LEU A 2 21.10 14.06 -0.21
C LEU A 2 19.99 13.10 -0.66
N LYS A 3 19.50 12.21 0.21
CA LYS A 3 18.38 11.29 -0.06
C LYS A 3 17.06 11.99 -0.51
N LYS A 4 17.07 13.33 -0.65
CA LYS A 4 16.02 14.15 -1.29
C LYS A 4 15.75 13.73 -2.74
N GLU A 5 16.73 13.22 -3.48
CA GLU A 5 16.57 12.78 -4.88
C GLU A 5 15.76 11.47 -5.01
N TYR A 6 15.55 10.73 -3.91
CA TYR A 6 14.73 9.52 -3.87
C TYR A 6 13.24 9.78 -3.53
N ARG A 7 12.79 11.03 -3.56
CA ARG A 7 11.39 11.39 -3.30
C ARG A 7 10.57 11.23 -4.57
N SER A 8 10.11 10.02 -4.82
CA SER A 8 9.06 9.76 -5.79
C SER A 8 7.67 10.14 -5.27
N THR A 9 7.56 10.63 -4.04
CA THR A 9 6.29 11.05 -3.44
C THR A 9 6.04 12.53 -3.65
N LEU A 10 4.78 12.93 -3.57
CA LEU A 10 4.40 14.34 -3.58
C LEU A 10 4.88 15.05 -2.30
N PRO A 11 4.87 16.40 -2.27
CA PRO A 11 5.25 17.17 -1.09
C PRO A 11 4.44 16.79 0.16
N TYR A 12 5.07 16.94 1.33
CA TYR A 12 4.39 16.72 2.60
C TYR A 12 3.20 17.67 2.78
N ILE A 13 2.11 17.13 3.32
CA ILE A 13 0.97 17.90 3.79
C ILE A 13 0.85 17.75 5.30
N SER A 14 0.38 18.80 5.96
CA SER A 14 0.03 18.76 7.37
C SER A 14 -1.19 17.87 7.61
N ARG A 15 -1.38 17.44 8.86
CA ARG A 15 -2.61 16.73 9.25
C ARG A 15 -3.86 17.57 8.97
N LYS A 16 -3.78 18.88 9.20
CA LYS A 16 -4.87 19.82 8.93
C LYS A 16 -5.22 19.86 7.44
N GLU A 17 -4.24 20.08 6.56
CA GLU A 17 -4.45 20.05 5.10
C GLU A 17 -5.04 18.70 4.67
N ALA A 18 -4.53 17.60 5.23
CA ALA A 18 -5.05 16.28 4.92
C ALA A 18 -6.47 16.04 5.42
N ASP A 19 -6.86 16.62 6.56
CA ASP A 19 -8.21 16.51 7.14
C ASP A 19 -9.22 17.29 6.28
N GLU A 20 -8.87 18.48 5.77
CA GLU A 20 -9.76 19.37 4.98
C GLU A 20 -10.35 18.73 3.72
N VAL A 21 -9.64 17.77 3.12
CA VAL A 21 -10.05 17.05 1.90
C VAL A 21 -10.34 15.58 2.15
N TYR A 22 -10.35 15.12 3.42
CA TYR A 22 -10.63 13.73 3.73
C TYR A 22 -12.15 13.48 3.76
N PRO A 23 -12.71 12.70 2.82
CA PRO A 23 -14.17 12.59 2.70
C PRO A 23 -14.88 12.00 3.92
N HIS A 24 -14.16 11.20 4.71
CA HIS A 24 -14.69 10.61 5.94
C HIS A 24 -14.94 11.62 7.06
N TYR A 25 -14.30 12.80 7.03
CA TYR A 25 -14.49 13.85 8.02
C TYR A 25 -15.48 14.92 7.56
N HIS A 26 -15.68 15.03 6.25
CA HIS A 26 -16.55 16.03 5.65
C HIS A 26 -17.63 15.40 4.76
N PRO A 27 -18.35 14.36 5.21
CA PRO A 27 -19.44 13.82 4.41
C PRO A 27 -20.50 14.91 4.24
N LEU A 28 -20.96 15.12 3.01
CA LEU A 28 -22.16 15.91 2.76
C LEU A 28 -23.37 15.19 3.36
N ASP A 29 -24.41 15.97 3.65
CA ASP A 29 -25.72 15.40 3.93
C ASP A 29 -26.25 14.66 2.71
N VAL A 30 -27.32 13.88 2.88
CA VAL A 30 -27.88 13.08 1.80
C VAL A 30 -28.29 13.95 0.60
N LEU A 31 -27.74 13.64 -0.57
CA LEU A 31 -28.15 14.30 -1.81
C LEU A 31 -29.46 13.67 -2.31
N VAL A 32 -30.52 14.47 -2.43
CA VAL A 32 -31.85 14.01 -2.89
C VAL A 32 -32.05 14.39 -4.34
N ILE A 33 -31.93 13.43 -5.25
CA ILE A 33 -32.13 13.61 -6.69
C ILE A 33 -33.62 13.53 -7.06
N ASP A 34 -34.28 14.67 -7.18
CA ASP A 34 -35.69 14.78 -7.61
C ASP A 34 -35.85 15.31 -9.06
N LYS A 35 -34.73 15.70 -9.69
CA LYS A 35 -34.63 16.17 -11.09
C LYS A 35 -33.45 15.51 -11.78
N ILE A 36 -33.58 15.31 -13.10
CA ILE A 36 -32.65 14.54 -13.93
C ILE A 36 -31.25 15.19 -13.97
N ASP A 37 -31.17 16.50 -14.21
CA ASP A 37 -29.87 17.18 -14.43
C ASP A 37 -29.10 17.48 -13.14
N MET A 38 -29.71 17.30 -11.96
CA MET A 38 -29.15 17.80 -10.71
C MET A 38 -27.86 17.09 -10.29
N LEU A 39 -27.69 15.79 -10.63
CA LEU A 39 -26.42 15.12 -10.37
C LEU A 39 -25.29 15.74 -11.21
N TYR A 40 -25.55 16.08 -12.47
CA TYR A 40 -24.55 16.71 -13.33
C TYR A 40 -24.21 18.12 -12.89
N GLU A 41 -25.22 18.92 -12.54
CA GLU A 41 -25.01 20.25 -11.97
C GLU A 41 -24.09 20.15 -10.73
N PHE A 42 -24.44 19.25 -9.80
CA PHE A 42 -23.66 19.00 -8.59
C PHE A 42 -22.23 18.52 -8.86
N MET A 43 -22.03 17.62 -9.83
CA MET A 43 -20.71 17.13 -10.23
C MET A 43 -19.77 18.25 -10.70
N HIS A 44 -20.32 19.30 -11.30
CA HIS A 44 -19.56 20.44 -11.85
C HIS A 44 -19.42 21.61 -10.87
N GLU A 45 -20.03 21.54 -9.70
CA GLU A 45 -19.83 22.53 -8.64
C GLU A 45 -18.37 22.51 -8.14
N LYS A 46 -17.81 23.70 -7.95
CA LYS A 46 -16.47 23.84 -7.35
C LYS A 46 -16.58 23.65 -5.84
N TYR A 47 -15.78 22.74 -5.30
CA TYR A 47 -15.53 22.71 -3.87
C TYR A 47 -14.46 23.74 -3.52
N ILE A 48 -14.70 24.56 -2.50
CA ILE A 48 -13.69 25.46 -1.95
C ILE A 48 -13.45 25.04 -0.50
N SER A 49 -12.22 24.62 -0.18
CA SER A 49 -11.85 24.22 1.18
C SER A 49 -11.90 25.41 2.14
N SER A 50 -11.83 25.12 3.44
CA SER A 50 -11.71 26.17 4.47
C SER A 50 -10.43 27.02 4.34
N SER A 51 -9.42 26.49 3.65
CA SER A 51 -8.19 27.21 3.26
C SER A 51 -8.33 28.08 1.99
N GLY A 52 -9.49 28.06 1.32
CA GLY A 52 -9.76 28.84 0.11
C GLY A 52 -9.28 28.18 -1.18
N HIS A 53 -8.78 26.93 -1.13
CA HIS A 53 -8.34 26.20 -2.31
C HIS A 53 -9.54 25.61 -3.05
N ALA A 54 -9.58 25.79 -4.38
CA ALA A 54 -10.65 25.29 -5.23
C ALA A 54 -10.29 23.92 -5.80
N TYR A 55 -11.05 22.89 -5.44
CA TYR A 55 -10.90 21.53 -5.96
C TYR A 55 -11.95 21.23 -7.02
N LYS A 56 -11.51 20.60 -8.11
CA LYS A 56 -12.38 20.21 -9.22
C LYS A 56 -13.07 18.90 -8.90
N ASN A 57 -14.39 18.84 -9.03
CA ASN A 57 -15.19 17.62 -8.81
C ASN A 57 -14.96 16.97 -7.43
N HIS A 58 -14.61 17.74 -6.39
CA HIS A 58 -14.37 17.16 -5.06
C HIS A 58 -15.65 16.95 -4.26
N ASN A 59 -16.71 17.71 -4.56
CA ASN A 59 -18.05 17.54 -3.96
C ASN A 59 -18.57 16.09 -4.12
N THR A 60 -18.23 15.41 -5.22
CA THR A 60 -18.63 14.02 -5.48
C THR A 60 -17.92 13.00 -4.58
N LEU A 61 -16.74 13.33 -4.05
CA LEU A 61 -16.05 12.52 -3.04
C LEU A 61 -16.66 12.74 -1.66
N LEU A 62 -17.13 13.96 -1.35
CA LEU A 62 -17.79 14.26 -0.08
C LEU A 62 -19.22 13.66 -0.02
N MET A 63 -19.84 13.45 -1.17
CA MET A 63 -21.11 12.74 -1.28
C MET A 63 -20.95 11.24 -0.96
N THR A 64 -21.40 10.84 0.23
CA THR A 64 -21.37 9.43 0.67
C THR A 64 -22.74 8.75 0.59
N LYS A 65 -23.83 9.52 0.48
CA LYS A 65 -25.21 9.04 0.47
C LYS A 65 -26.05 9.80 -0.54
N MET A 66 -26.95 9.09 -1.22
CA MET A 66 -27.86 9.68 -2.19
C MET A 66 -29.23 9.01 -2.13
N ILE A 67 -30.30 9.80 -2.29
CA ILE A 67 -31.67 9.33 -2.57
C ILE A 67 -32.00 9.66 -4.03
N ILE A 68 -32.52 8.71 -4.79
CA ILE A 68 -33.07 8.91 -6.13
C ILE A 68 -34.60 8.92 -6.02
N ASP A 69 -35.19 10.10 -6.12
CA ASP A 69 -36.64 10.37 -5.96
C ASP A 69 -37.29 10.95 -7.23
N VAL A 70 -36.87 10.45 -8.39
CA VAL A 70 -37.40 10.83 -9.71
C VAL A 70 -37.97 9.62 -10.44
N SER A 71 -39.09 9.81 -11.13
CA SER A 71 -39.76 8.75 -11.90
C SER A 71 -39.12 8.54 -13.26
N ASN A 72 -39.24 7.33 -13.80
CA ASN A 72 -38.85 7.06 -15.18
C ASN A 72 -39.77 7.80 -16.18
N GLY A 73 -39.32 8.94 -16.74
CA GLY A 73 -40.00 9.64 -17.83
C GLY A 73 -39.96 8.88 -19.18
N SER A 74 -40.81 9.26 -20.15
CA SER A 74 -40.87 8.62 -21.48
C SER A 74 -39.74 9.03 -22.43
N GLU A 75 -38.90 10.00 -22.06
CA GLU A 75 -37.80 10.53 -22.86
C GLU A 75 -36.44 10.08 -22.32
N ASN A 76 -35.45 9.99 -23.20
CA ASN A 76 -34.20 9.19 -23.12
C ASN A 76 -33.20 9.49 -21.98
N TYR A 77 -33.58 10.17 -20.90
CA TYR A 77 -32.71 10.55 -19.79
C TYR A 77 -33.48 10.51 -18.46
N ASN A 78 -33.56 9.36 -17.76
CA ASN A 78 -34.32 9.30 -16.49
C ASN A 78 -33.72 8.44 -15.36
N ILE A 79 -32.97 7.38 -15.67
CA ILE A 79 -32.45 6.45 -14.65
C ILE A 79 -31.23 5.69 -15.12
N SER A 80 -31.20 5.34 -16.41
CA SER A 80 -30.07 4.73 -17.07
C SER A 80 -28.85 5.63 -17.00
N GLU A 81 -29.05 6.94 -17.04
CA GLU A 81 -28.00 7.93 -16.93
C GLU A 81 -27.37 8.01 -15.53
N PHE A 82 -28.18 7.89 -14.47
CA PHE A 82 -27.66 7.78 -13.10
C PHE A 82 -26.88 6.48 -12.92
N ALA A 83 -27.45 5.38 -13.40
CA ALA A 83 -26.79 4.07 -13.36
C ALA A 83 -25.50 4.05 -14.18
N GLU A 84 -25.46 4.68 -15.36
CA GLU A 84 -24.28 4.82 -16.21
C GLU A 84 -23.25 5.78 -15.61
N THR A 85 -23.66 6.88 -14.99
CA THR A 85 -22.73 7.81 -14.33
C THR A 85 -22.04 7.18 -13.13
N LEU A 86 -22.80 6.44 -12.31
CA LEU A 86 -22.27 5.69 -11.19
C LEU A 86 -21.46 4.47 -11.64
N GLY A 87 -21.82 3.91 -12.81
CA GLY A 87 -21.27 2.65 -13.26
C GLY A 87 -20.11 2.69 -14.24
N GLY A 88 -20.14 3.69 -15.10
CA GLY A 88 -19.17 3.90 -16.14
C GLY A 88 -17.86 4.43 -15.58
N PRO A 89 -16.71 3.98 -16.11
CA PRO A 89 -15.41 4.24 -15.50
C PRO A 89 -14.93 5.69 -15.73
N TYR A 90 -15.34 6.37 -16.79
CA TYR A 90 -14.76 7.65 -17.25
C TYR A 90 -15.49 8.95 -16.81
N PHE A 91 -16.59 8.87 -16.07
CA PHE A 91 -17.43 10.06 -15.81
C PHE A 91 -16.93 10.93 -14.65
N THR A 92 -16.82 10.36 -13.44
CA THR A 92 -16.25 11.03 -12.26
C THR A 92 -15.94 10.00 -11.16
N THR A 93 -15.21 10.40 -10.13
CA THR A 93 -14.93 9.59 -8.94
C THR A 93 -15.94 9.93 -7.83
N PHE A 94 -16.52 8.89 -7.22
CA PHE A 94 -17.46 9.00 -6.10
C PHE A 94 -16.97 8.20 -4.90
N ASN A 95 -17.25 8.69 -3.69
CA ASN A 95 -17.08 7.92 -2.44
C ASN A 95 -18.43 7.39 -1.90
N LEU A 96 -19.35 7.06 -2.81
CA LEU A 96 -20.72 6.70 -2.48
C LEU A 96 -20.77 5.37 -1.69
N LYS A 97 -21.48 5.38 -0.57
CA LYS A 97 -21.69 4.22 0.32
C LYS A 97 -23.13 3.75 0.30
N GLU A 98 -24.07 4.68 0.14
CA GLU A 98 -25.49 4.39 0.19
C GLU A 98 -26.23 5.04 -0.98
N VAL A 99 -27.00 4.24 -1.72
CA VAL A 99 -27.93 4.72 -2.75
C VAL A 99 -29.32 4.24 -2.41
N TRP A 100 -30.25 5.16 -2.22
CA TRP A 100 -31.62 4.87 -1.80
C TRP A 100 -32.58 5.15 -2.95
N LEU A 101 -33.24 4.12 -3.48
CA LEU A 101 -34.24 4.28 -4.52
C LEU A 101 -35.61 4.51 -3.90
N SER A 102 -36.27 5.60 -4.23
CA SER A 102 -37.67 5.84 -3.85
C SER A 102 -38.63 4.84 -4.52
N PRO A 103 -39.90 4.75 -4.09
CA PRO A 103 -40.91 3.98 -4.81
C PRO A 103 -41.25 4.51 -6.22
N LYS A 104 -40.80 5.71 -6.59
CA LYS A 104 -40.98 6.26 -7.95
C LYS A 104 -40.03 5.62 -8.97
N VAL A 105 -38.96 5.00 -8.48
CA VAL A 105 -37.91 4.38 -9.29
C VAL A 105 -38.25 2.92 -9.57
N ASP A 106 -38.17 2.52 -10.84
CA ASP A 106 -38.14 1.10 -11.20
C ASP A 106 -36.80 0.47 -10.79
N ALA A 107 -36.79 -0.19 -9.63
CA ALA A 107 -35.60 -0.81 -9.08
C ALA A 107 -35.02 -1.93 -9.96
N VAL A 108 -35.85 -2.67 -10.70
CA VAL A 108 -35.36 -3.74 -11.60
C VAL A 108 -34.63 -3.13 -12.78
N LYS A 109 -35.22 -2.09 -13.38
CA LYS A 109 -34.54 -1.33 -14.45
C LYS A 109 -33.25 -0.69 -13.95
N TYR A 110 -33.25 -0.05 -12.78
CA TYR A 110 -32.05 0.56 -12.22
C TYR A 110 -30.92 -0.47 -12.04
N VAL A 111 -31.21 -1.61 -11.42
CA VAL A 111 -30.23 -2.68 -11.20
C VAL A 111 -29.71 -3.22 -12.53
N ARG A 112 -30.57 -3.41 -13.53
CA ARG A 112 -30.15 -3.82 -14.88
C ARG A 112 -29.20 -2.81 -15.49
N ASP A 113 -29.59 -1.55 -15.54
CA ASP A 113 -28.79 -0.51 -16.18
C ASP A 113 -27.44 -0.31 -15.45
N LEU A 114 -27.43 -0.47 -14.11
CA LEU A 114 -26.20 -0.38 -13.31
C LEU A 114 -25.25 -1.55 -13.57
N ASN A 115 -25.79 -2.76 -13.76
CA ASN A 115 -25.01 -3.93 -14.13
C ASN A 115 -24.51 -3.83 -15.60
N GLU A 116 -25.33 -3.28 -16.51
CA GLU A 116 -24.90 -3.01 -17.89
C GLU A 116 -23.77 -1.98 -17.96
N ALA A 117 -23.81 -0.96 -17.10
CA ALA A 117 -22.79 0.08 -17.03
C ALA A 117 -21.40 -0.44 -16.59
N THR A 118 -21.32 -1.60 -15.93
CA THR A 118 -20.02 -2.23 -15.59
C THR A 118 -19.40 -2.97 -16.75
N VAL A 119 -20.16 -3.26 -17.82
CA VAL A 119 -19.66 -4.07 -18.94
C VAL A 119 -18.69 -3.28 -19.80
N GLU A 120 -17.48 -3.82 -19.97
CA GLU A 120 -16.48 -3.23 -20.83
C GLU A 120 -16.93 -3.31 -22.29
N ARG A 121 -17.10 -2.14 -22.93
CA ARG A 121 -17.69 -2.04 -24.28
C ARG A 121 -16.90 -2.79 -25.37
N LEU A 122 -15.57 -2.88 -25.23
CA LEU A 122 -14.68 -3.48 -26.23
C LEU A 122 -14.71 -5.02 -26.17
N SER A 123 -14.48 -5.59 -24.99
CA SER A 123 -14.39 -7.04 -24.83
C SER A 123 -15.77 -7.69 -24.67
N ARG A 124 -16.78 -6.95 -24.20
CA ARG A 124 -18.16 -7.40 -23.87
C ARG A 124 -18.27 -8.50 -22.80
N TRP A 125 -17.15 -9.09 -22.39
CA TRP A 125 -17.04 -10.02 -21.27
C TRP A 125 -16.32 -9.40 -20.06
N GLY A 126 -15.42 -8.45 -20.29
CA GLY A 126 -14.72 -7.72 -19.24
C GLY A 126 -15.69 -6.86 -18.45
N ARG A 127 -15.35 -6.62 -17.18
CA ARG A 127 -16.10 -5.73 -16.31
C ARG A 127 -15.17 -4.66 -15.77
N HIS A 128 -15.63 -3.42 -15.72
CA HIS A 128 -14.84 -2.27 -15.26
C HIS A 128 -14.36 -2.43 -13.81
N TYR A 129 -15.06 -3.20 -12.99
CA TYR A 129 -14.62 -3.48 -11.62
C TYR A 129 -13.46 -4.48 -11.51
N MET A 130 -13.11 -5.18 -12.60
CA MET A 130 -12.03 -6.18 -12.63
C MET A 130 -10.64 -5.54 -12.60
N GLU A 131 -10.52 -4.26 -12.94
CA GLU A 131 -9.23 -3.55 -12.94
C GLU A 131 -9.13 -2.59 -11.74
N GLN A 132 -10.27 -2.18 -11.18
CA GLN A 132 -10.37 -1.23 -10.07
C GLN A 132 -11.72 -1.40 -9.41
N SER A 133 -11.88 -1.16 -8.11
CA SER A 133 -13.21 -1.24 -7.49
C SER A 133 -13.58 0.07 -6.80
N THR A 134 -14.07 1.03 -7.58
CA THR A 134 -14.54 2.36 -7.12
C THR A 134 -16.04 2.58 -7.38
N LYS A 135 -16.58 3.72 -6.91
CA LYS A 135 -17.96 4.22 -7.12
C LYS A 135 -19.06 3.52 -6.31
N LEU A 136 -19.33 2.23 -6.53
CA LEU A 136 -20.26 1.41 -5.72
C LEU A 136 -19.88 -0.09 -5.71
N TYR A 137 -18.90 -0.49 -6.53
CA TYR A 137 -18.65 -1.89 -6.93
C TYR A 137 -17.74 -2.69 -6.00
N THR A 138 -17.84 -2.39 -4.71
CA THR A 138 -17.30 -3.24 -3.64
C THR A 138 -18.41 -3.48 -2.63
N ALA A 139 -18.21 -4.42 -1.70
CA ALA A 139 -19.04 -4.53 -0.52
C ALA A 139 -19.11 -3.23 0.35
N LYS A 140 -18.33 -2.16 0.04
CA LYS A 140 -18.50 -0.83 0.67
C LYS A 140 -19.82 -0.14 0.24
N GLY A 141 -20.33 -0.44 -0.95
CA GLY A 141 -21.54 0.16 -1.50
C GLY A 141 -22.80 -0.63 -1.16
N THR A 142 -23.88 0.08 -0.81
CA THR A 142 -25.19 -0.51 -0.56
C THR A 142 -26.28 0.21 -1.34
N LEU A 143 -27.04 -0.55 -2.13
CA LEU A 143 -28.27 -0.13 -2.78
C LEU A 143 -29.47 -0.47 -1.90
N PHE A 144 -30.31 0.51 -1.60
CA PHE A 144 -31.53 0.35 -0.83
C PHE A 144 -32.74 0.49 -1.74
N ILE A 145 -33.61 -0.51 -1.73
CA ILE A 145 -34.81 -0.56 -2.58
C ILE A 145 -36.08 -0.76 -1.75
N PRO A 146 -37.26 -0.37 -2.26
CA PRO A 146 -38.53 -0.71 -1.63
C PRO A 146 -38.72 -2.23 -1.43
N GLU A 147 -39.27 -2.66 -0.29
CA GLU A 147 -39.44 -4.10 0.02
C GLU A 147 -40.30 -4.84 -1.02
N ASN A 148 -41.29 -4.18 -1.62
CA ASN A 148 -42.13 -4.76 -2.67
C ASN A 148 -41.36 -5.06 -3.98
N ALA A 149 -40.24 -4.38 -4.25
CA ALA A 149 -39.40 -4.65 -5.41
C ALA A 149 -38.41 -5.80 -5.20
N GLY A 150 -38.19 -6.21 -3.94
CA GLY A 150 -37.11 -7.16 -3.58
C GLY A 150 -37.17 -8.50 -4.31
N LYS A 151 -38.36 -9.07 -4.48
CA LYS A 151 -38.52 -10.32 -5.23
C LYS A 151 -38.14 -10.17 -6.70
N ALA A 152 -38.66 -9.13 -7.36
CA ALA A 152 -38.41 -8.92 -8.79
C ALA A 152 -36.92 -8.62 -9.07
N VAL A 153 -36.26 -7.89 -8.16
CA VAL A 153 -34.80 -7.67 -8.24
C VAL A 153 -34.02 -8.97 -8.06
N LEU A 154 -34.39 -9.82 -7.08
CA LEU A 154 -33.74 -11.14 -6.93
C LEU A 154 -33.94 -12.03 -8.15
N ASP A 155 -35.16 -12.06 -8.71
CA ASP A 155 -35.47 -12.85 -9.90
C ASP A 155 -34.64 -12.36 -11.11
N TYR A 156 -34.37 -11.05 -11.22
CA TYR A 156 -33.48 -10.49 -12.24
C TYR A 156 -32.01 -10.87 -12.01
N LEU A 157 -31.51 -10.78 -10.77
CA LEU A 157 -30.11 -11.10 -10.48
C LEU A 157 -29.77 -12.58 -10.72
N ASP A 158 -30.74 -13.49 -10.63
CA ASP A 158 -30.56 -14.92 -10.95
C ASP A 158 -30.22 -15.16 -12.45
N LEU A 159 -30.40 -14.14 -13.31
CA LEU A 159 -30.10 -14.21 -14.74
C LEU A 159 -28.60 -14.00 -15.06
N ASP A 160 -27.82 -13.39 -14.15
CA ASP A 160 -26.39 -13.12 -14.36
C ASP A 160 -25.58 -13.40 -13.09
N ALA A 161 -24.85 -14.52 -13.09
CA ALA A 161 -23.99 -14.93 -11.99
C ALA A 161 -22.73 -14.07 -11.82
N THR A 162 -22.48 -13.06 -12.67
CA THR A 162 -21.33 -12.15 -12.55
C THR A 162 -21.62 -10.90 -11.71
N GLU A 163 -22.87 -10.72 -11.29
CA GLU A 163 -23.35 -9.60 -10.48
C GLU A 163 -24.26 -10.10 -9.33
N PRO A 164 -24.60 -9.27 -8.32
CA PRO A 164 -24.09 -7.94 -8.06
C PRO A 164 -22.73 -7.94 -7.34
N THR A 165 -21.93 -6.94 -7.64
CA THR A 165 -20.69 -6.61 -6.91
C THR A 165 -20.92 -5.86 -5.59
N TYR A 166 -22.10 -5.25 -5.42
CA TYR A 166 -22.53 -4.43 -4.27
C TYR A 166 -23.57 -5.13 -3.38
N THR A 167 -23.83 -4.56 -2.20
CA THR A 167 -24.88 -5.05 -1.29
C THR A 167 -26.24 -4.47 -1.68
N ILE A 168 -27.31 -5.28 -1.61
CA ILE A 168 -28.69 -4.79 -1.77
C ILE A 168 -29.47 -5.01 -0.47
N ARG A 169 -30.20 -4.00 -0.03
CA ARG A 169 -31.07 -4.04 1.15
C ARG A 169 -32.46 -3.51 0.81
N THR A 170 -33.45 -3.96 1.55
CA THR A 170 -34.84 -3.51 1.42
C THR A 170 -35.28 -2.66 2.60
N TYR A 171 -36.09 -1.65 2.34
CA TYR A 171 -36.71 -0.82 3.37
C TYR A 171 -38.25 -0.80 3.23
N ARG A 172 -38.93 -0.37 4.28
CA ARG A 172 -40.40 -0.23 4.33
C ARG A 172 -40.78 1.24 4.55
N GLY A 173 -41.92 1.64 4.02
CA GLY A 173 -42.46 2.99 4.22
C GLY A 173 -41.82 4.02 3.30
N ASP A 174 -41.74 5.25 3.79
CA ASP A 174 -41.15 6.38 3.09
C ASP A 174 -39.62 6.30 3.02
N VAL A 175 -39.03 6.68 1.88
CA VAL A 175 -37.59 6.56 1.63
C VAL A 175 -36.76 7.52 2.49
N PHE A 176 -37.28 8.72 2.77
CA PHE A 176 -36.58 9.74 3.55
C PHE A 176 -36.53 9.33 5.02
N GLU A 177 -37.67 8.87 5.56
CA GLU A 177 -37.73 8.35 6.92
C GLU A 177 -36.88 7.08 7.08
N ALA A 178 -36.87 6.19 6.08
CA ALA A 178 -36.02 5.01 6.09
C ALA A 178 -34.53 5.35 6.04
N GLN A 179 -34.12 6.29 5.19
CA GLN A 179 -32.73 6.74 5.09
C GLN A 179 -32.27 7.41 6.39
N LYS A 180 -33.13 8.22 7.01
CA LYS A 180 -32.89 8.85 8.31
C LYS A 180 -32.75 7.82 9.44
N ALA A 181 -33.55 6.74 9.40
CA ALA A 181 -33.42 5.62 10.33
C ALA A 181 -32.15 4.77 10.06
N GLY A 182 -31.59 4.86 8.86
CA GLY A 182 -30.32 4.28 8.46
C GLY A 182 -30.33 2.77 8.24
N VAL A 183 -29.15 2.21 7.97
CA VAL A 183 -28.96 0.79 7.57
C VAL A 183 -29.60 -0.20 8.56
N ALA A 184 -29.60 0.11 9.85
CA ALA A 184 -30.15 -0.75 10.91
C ALA A 184 -31.66 -1.01 10.76
N ALA A 185 -32.41 -0.10 10.12
CA ALA A 185 -33.85 -0.23 9.88
C ALA A 185 -34.21 -1.04 8.62
N THR A 186 -33.21 -1.54 7.89
CA THR A 186 -33.37 -2.19 6.60
C THR A 186 -33.03 -3.68 6.67
N LYS A 187 -33.51 -4.49 5.73
CA LYS A 187 -33.23 -5.93 5.66
C LYS A 187 -32.28 -6.24 4.52
N LEU A 188 -31.31 -7.13 4.76
CA LEU A 188 -30.45 -7.60 3.67
C LEU A 188 -31.28 -8.38 2.66
N LEU A 189 -31.14 -8.07 1.38
CA LEU A 189 -31.77 -8.84 0.32
C LEU A 189 -30.94 -10.11 0.06
N THR A 190 -31.48 -11.27 0.42
CA THR A 190 -30.78 -12.56 0.29
C THR A 190 -31.64 -13.59 -0.41
N CYS A 191 -31.02 -14.45 -1.22
CA CYS A 191 -31.67 -15.66 -1.70
C CYS A 191 -31.91 -16.66 -0.55
N THR A 192 -32.83 -17.61 -0.75
CA THR A 192 -33.19 -18.63 0.25
C THR A 192 -32.09 -19.67 0.47
N LYS A 193 -31.29 -19.95 -0.57
CA LYS A 193 -30.13 -20.84 -0.52
C LYS A 193 -28.98 -20.24 -1.30
N HIS A 194 -27.82 -20.13 -0.67
CA HIS A 194 -26.61 -19.66 -1.34
C HIS A 194 -25.97 -20.79 -2.15
N VAL A 195 -25.58 -20.46 -3.39
CA VAL A 195 -24.77 -21.31 -4.26
C VAL A 195 -23.53 -20.51 -4.65
N PHE A 196 -22.40 -20.81 -4.00
CA PHE A 196 -21.16 -20.04 -4.15
C PHE A 196 -20.35 -20.49 -5.35
N THR A 197 -20.81 -20.18 -6.57
CA THR A 197 -20.13 -20.58 -7.82
C THR A 197 -19.80 -19.39 -8.72
N ALA A 198 -20.25 -18.18 -8.36
CA ALA A 198 -19.97 -16.98 -9.12
C ALA A 198 -18.50 -16.57 -9.03
N LYS A 199 -17.91 -16.29 -10.20
CA LYS A 199 -16.53 -15.81 -10.36
C LYS A 199 -16.52 -14.31 -10.55
N ILE A 200 -16.53 -13.57 -9.45
CA ILE A 200 -16.56 -12.11 -9.46
C ILE A 200 -15.20 -11.59 -9.01
N GLU A 201 -14.45 -11.00 -9.95
CA GLU A 201 -13.05 -10.59 -9.79
C GLU A 201 -12.90 -9.18 -9.17
N ALA A 202 -13.75 -8.81 -8.22
CA ALA A 202 -13.70 -7.50 -7.54
C ALA A 202 -12.63 -7.46 -6.43
N ALA A 203 -12.10 -6.28 -6.14
CA ALA A 203 -11.00 -6.08 -5.19
C ALA A 203 -11.35 -6.53 -3.77
N ASP A 204 -12.60 -6.34 -3.34
CA ASP A 204 -13.06 -6.78 -2.02
C ASP A 204 -13.22 -8.31 -1.93
N ARG A 205 -13.17 -9.05 -3.04
CA ARG A 205 -13.31 -10.52 -3.10
C ARG A 205 -11.98 -11.24 -3.27
N VAL A 206 -10.89 -10.49 -3.38
CA VAL A 206 -9.54 -11.05 -3.43
C VAL A 206 -9.31 -11.86 -2.15
N CYS A 207 -8.78 -13.07 -2.33
CA CYS A 207 -8.30 -13.92 -1.25
C CYS A 207 -6.79 -13.74 -1.06
N GLN A 208 -6.07 -13.55 -2.17
CA GLN A 208 -4.62 -13.53 -2.21
C GLN A 208 -4.11 -12.91 -3.52
N TYR A 209 -3.15 -12.00 -3.44
CA TYR A 209 -2.41 -11.49 -4.60
C TYR A 209 -1.38 -12.51 -5.10
N ASN A 210 -1.16 -12.54 -6.41
CA ASN A 210 -0.07 -13.29 -7.02
C ASN A 210 1.29 -12.73 -6.59
N THR A 211 2.29 -13.62 -6.54
CA THR A 211 3.70 -13.31 -6.37
C THR A 211 4.52 -14.41 -7.05
N CYS A 212 5.85 -14.33 -6.99
CA CYS A 212 6.72 -15.44 -7.42
C CYS A 212 6.56 -16.74 -6.60
N LYS A 213 5.83 -16.72 -5.48
CA LYS A 213 5.60 -17.90 -4.61
C LYS A 213 4.18 -18.45 -4.67
N GLN A 214 3.22 -17.68 -5.14
CA GLN A 214 1.82 -18.07 -5.07
C GLN A 214 0.97 -17.41 -6.18
N PRO A 215 -0.10 -18.07 -6.67
CA PRO A 215 -0.97 -17.50 -7.70
C PRO A 215 -1.96 -16.49 -7.12
N PHE A 216 -2.62 -15.74 -8.00
CA PHE A 216 -3.71 -14.84 -7.65
C PHE A 216 -4.97 -15.67 -7.36
N LYS A 217 -5.71 -15.34 -6.30
CA LYS A 217 -6.97 -16.01 -5.96
C LYS A 217 -8.06 -15.05 -5.50
N TRP A 218 -9.30 -15.36 -5.89
CA TRP A 218 -10.53 -14.75 -5.37
C TRP A 218 -11.40 -15.77 -4.64
N TYR A 219 -12.24 -15.29 -3.74
CA TYR A 219 -13.32 -16.08 -3.14
C TYR A 219 -14.50 -16.20 -4.11
N TYR A 220 -15.15 -17.36 -4.13
CA TYR A 220 -16.43 -17.50 -4.80
C TYR A 220 -17.52 -16.66 -4.13
N SER A 221 -18.51 -16.28 -4.93
CA SER A 221 -19.68 -15.52 -4.49
C SER A 221 -20.97 -16.26 -4.81
N CYS A 222 -22.04 -15.92 -4.11
CA CYS A 222 -23.36 -16.47 -4.38
C CYS A 222 -23.81 -16.00 -5.76
N MET A 223 -24.20 -16.93 -6.64
CA MET A 223 -24.60 -16.64 -8.02
C MET A 223 -25.89 -15.84 -8.21
N VAL A 224 -26.54 -15.42 -7.12
CA VAL A 224 -27.82 -14.69 -7.16
C VAL A 224 -27.69 -13.39 -6.38
N CYS A 225 -27.35 -13.46 -5.09
CA CYS A 225 -27.32 -12.27 -4.24
C CYS A 225 -25.91 -11.67 -4.07
N GLY A 226 -24.89 -12.17 -4.80
CA GLY A 226 -23.54 -11.62 -4.78
C GLY A 226 -22.74 -11.81 -3.49
N LYS A 227 -23.32 -12.42 -2.44
CA LYS A 227 -22.66 -12.64 -1.15
C LYS A 227 -21.34 -13.39 -1.32
N CYS A 228 -20.24 -12.83 -0.82
CA CYS A 228 -18.93 -13.47 -0.85
C CYS A 228 -18.82 -14.57 0.22
N GLU A 229 -18.30 -15.74 -0.13
CA GLU A 229 -18.22 -16.91 0.77
C GLU A 229 -17.14 -16.74 1.86
N ARG A 230 -16.04 -16.04 1.55
CA ARG A 230 -14.87 -15.87 2.42
C ARG A 230 -14.26 -17.19 2.93
N ASN A 231 -14.39 -18.27 2.17
CA ASN A 231 -13.83 -19.57 2.47
C ASN A 231 -12.49 -19.79 1.73
N LYS A 232 -11.36 -19.82 2.44
CA LYS A 232 -10.03 -19.99 1.83
C LYS A 232 -9.82 -21.34 1.15
N ALA A 233 -10.62 -22.35 1.51
CA ALA A 233 -10.58 -23.65 0.84
C ALA A 233 -11.37 -23.66 -0.48
N HIS A 234 -12.20 -22.65 -0.72
CA HIS A 234 -13.04 -22.54 -1.90
C HIS A 234 -12.79 -21.21 -2.63
N THR A 235 -11.80 -21.26 -3.52
CA THR A 235 -11.29 -20.10 -4.25
C THR A 235 -11.13 -20.44 -5.73
N PHE A 236 -11.05 -19.41 -6.57
CA PHE A 236 -10.72 -19.57 -7.98
C PHE A 236 -9.63 -18.61 -8.43
N SER A 237 -8.98 -18.97 -9.54
CA SER A 237 -8.11 -18.10 -10.32
C SER A 237 -8.86 -17.65 -11.58
N ALA A 238 -8.73 -16.38 -11.96
CA ALA A 238 -9.49 -15.74 -13.05
C ALA A 238 -9.26 -16.38 -14.43
N ARG A 239 -8.02 -16.80 -14.73
CA ARG A 239 -7.60 -17.24 -16.08
C ARG A 239 -6.57 -18.37 -15.99
N PRO A 240 -6.36 -19.17 -17.04
CA PRO A 240 -5.23 -20.12 -17.11
C PRO A 240 -3.87 -19.45 -16.84
N GLY A 241 -3.72 -18.17 -17.23
CA GLY A 241 -2.55 -17.35 -16.90
C GLY A 241 -2.46 -16.90 -15.44
N ALA A 242 -3.56 -16.91 -14.67
CA ALA A 242 -3.59 -16.55 -13.25
C ALA A 242 -3.25 -17.72 -12.31
N GLU A 243 -3.13 -18.95 -12.84
CA GLU A 243 -2.50 -20.09 -12.16
C GLU A 243 -0.96 -20.04 -12.26
N VAL A 244 -0.42 -19.14 -13.07
CA VAL A 244 1.02 -18.94 -13.24
C VAL A 244 1.50 -18.01 -12.11
N LEU A 245 2.49 -18.46 -11.33
CA LEU A 245 3.18 -17.58 -10.39
C LEU A 245 3.82 -16.43 -11.17
N GLU A 246 3.83 -15.23 -10.61
CA GLU A 246 4.52 -14.11 -11.26
C GLU A 246 5.99 -14.44 -11.47
N TRP A 247 6.59 -13.79 -12.45
CA TRP A 247 8.04 -13.76 -12.56
C TRP A 247 8.63 -13.14 -11.30
N HIS A 248 9.89 -13.48 -11.02
CA HIS A 248 10.62 -12.77 -10.00
C HIS A 248 10.78 -11.31 -10.41
N ASP A 249 10.20 -10.41 -9.63
CA ASP A 249 10.20 -8.98 -9.89
C ASP A 249 11.43 -8.33 -9.25
N MET A 250 12.50 -8.17 -10.05
CA MET A 250 13.85 -7.78 -9.61
C MET A 250 14.01 -6.27 -9.40
N ASN A 251 13.24 -5.70 -8.47
CA ASN A 251 13.21 -4.26 -8.20
C ASN A 251 13.78 -3.88 -6.82
N GLU A 252 14.18 -4.84 -5.98
CA GLU A 252 14.75 -4.57 -4.66
C GLU A 252 16.29 -4.59 -4.68
N ASP A 253 16.90 -3.54 -4.15
CA ASP A 253 18.34 -3.48 -3.99
C ASP A 253 18.72 -4.17 -2.66
N ILE A 254 19.19 -5.43 -2.70
CA ILE A 254 19.65 -6.17 -1.51
C ILE A 254 21.15 -6.43 -1.63
N ALA A 255 21.95 -5.75 -0.81
CA ALA A 255 23.42 -5.79 -0.84
C ALA A 255 23.98 -6.95 -0.02
N ASN A 256 23.77 -8.18 -0.49
CA ASN A 256 24.27 -9.42 0.10
C ASN A 256 25.22 -10.17 -0.85
N ASP A 257 25.87 -11.21 -0.34
CA ASP A 257 26.81 -12.01 -1.14
C ASP A 257 26.11 -12.79 -2.27
N GLN A 258 24.82 -13.10 -2.13
CA GLN A 258 24.03 -13.76 -3.19
C GLN A 258 23.85 -12.85 -4.42
N ALA A 259 23.80 -11.53 -4.22
CA ALA A 259 23.65 -10.52 -5.26
C ALA A 259 24.99 -10.00 -5.81
N TYR A 260 26.06 -10.12 -5.04
CA TYR A 260 27.36 -9.49 -5.33
C TYR A 260 28.04 -10.05 -6.58
N ILE A 261 28.59 -9.15 -7.40
CA ILE A 261 29.32 -9.49 -8.63
C ILE A 261 30.83 -9.24 -8.43
N GLY A 262 31.20 -8.02 -8.07
CA GLY A 262 32.60 -7.60 -7.96
C GLY A 262 32.74 -6.08 -7.90
N VAL A 263 33.92 -5.58 -8.30
CA VAL A 263 34.25 -4.15 -8.29
C VAL A 263 34.43 -3.68 -9.74
N ASN A 264 33.75 -2.59 -10.12
CA ASN A 264 33.83 -2.01 -11.47
C ASN A 264 35.13 -1.21 -11.68
N ALA A 265 35.32 -0.69 -12.90
CA ALA A 265 36.50 0.13 -13.24
C ALA A 265 36.56 1.46 -12.48
N ALA A 266 35.45 1.91 -11.87
CA ALA A 266 35.37 3.10 -11.02
C ALA A 266 35.69 2.80 -9.54
N GLY A 267 35.93 1.55 -9.15
CA GLY A 267 36.19 1.15 -7.77
C GLY A 267 34.93 0.94 -6.92
N GLU A 268 33.76 0.81 -7.54
CA GLU A 268 32.46 0.64 -6.88
C GLU A 268 32.02 -0.82 -6.87
N HIS A 269 31.30 -1.23 -5.83
CA HIS A 269 30.82 -2.59 -5.67
C HIS A 269 29.49 -2.81 -6.39
N ILE A 270 29.44 -3.79 -7.28
CA ILE A 270 28.28 -4.08 -8.13
C ILE A 270 27.47 -5.26 -7.56
N TYR A 271 26.15 -5.12 -7.61
CA TYR A 271 25.19 -6.13 -7.17
C TYR A 271 24.05 -6.27 -8.20
N TRP A 272 23.54 -7.49 -8.32
CA TRP A 272 22.25 -7.74 -8.97
C TRP A 272 21.09 -7.36 -8.06
N LYS A 273 20.01 -6.81 -8.62
CA LYS A 273 18.75 -6.61 -7.90
C LYS A 273 18.11 -7.95 -7.53
N SER A 274 17.24 -7.89 -6.53
CA SER A 274 16.55 -9.02 -5.93
C SER A 274 15.04 -8.91 -6.07
N CYS A 275 14.37 -10.06 -6.01
CA CYS A 275 12.93 -10.13 -6.11
C CYS A 275 12.23 -9.50 -4.89
N ILE A 276 11.31 -8.55 -5.13
CA ILE A 276 10.59 -7.82 -4.06
C ILE A 276 9.78 -8.72 -3.11
N TYR A 277 9.41 -9.93 -3.57
CA TYR A 277 8.58 -10.88 -2.83
C TYR A 277 9.38 -11.94 -2.07
N CYS A 278 10.49 -12.43 -2.65
CA CYS A 278 11.26 -13.54 -2.05
C CYS A 278 12.69 -13.19 -1.65
N GLY A 279 13.23 -12.06 -2.07
CA GLY A 279 14.60 -11.62 -1.78
C GLY A 279 15.70 -12.37 -2.51
N ILE A 280 15.37 -13.27 -3.45
CA ILE A 280 16.35 -13.98 -4.27
C ILE A 280 16.91 -13.01 -5.33
N SER A 281 18.23 -12.95 -5.49
CA SER A 281 18.89 -12.13 -6.50
C SER A 281 18.63 -12.63 -7.93
N HIS A 282 18.70 -11.73 -8.90
CA HIS A 282 18.59 -12.10 -10.32
C HIS A 282 19.61 -13.17 -10.71
N SER A 283 20.85 -13.00 -10.27
CA SER A 283 21.94 -13.91 -10.58
C SER A 283 21.76 -15.29 -9.95
N TYR A 284 21.22 -15.37 -8.73
CA TYR A 284 20.87 -16.64 -8.13
C TYR A 284 19.75 -17.32 -8.91
N HIS A 285 18.70 -16.60 -9.29
CA HIS A 285 17.62 -17.16 -10.08
C HIS A 285 18.13 -17.71 -11.42
N MET A 286 18.96 -16.96 -12.16
CA MET A 286 19.56 -17.41 -13.42
C MET A 286 20.44 -18.66 -13.25
N ARG A 287 21.11 -18.82 -12.11
CA ARG A 287 21.89 -20.04 -11.80
C ARG A 287 21.05 -21.24 -11.37
N HIS A 288 19.80 -21.00 -10.99
CA HIS A 288 18.85 -22.02 -10.50
C HIS A 288 17.58 -22.07 -11.34
N LEU A 289 17.70 -21.84 -12.66
CA LEU A 289 16.60 -21.96 -13.62
C LEU A 289 15.96 -23.35 -13.55
N THR A 290 14.69 -23.40 -13.91
CA THR A 290 13.85 -24.60 -13.98
C THR A 290 13.17 -24.71 -15.35
N PRO A 291 12.68 -25.91 -15.76
CA PRO A 291 11.95 -26.06 -17.02
C PRO A 291 10.71 -25.15 -17.14
N ARG A 292 10.16 -24.72 -16.01
CA ARG A 292 9.07 -23.74 -15.95
C ARG A 292 9.51 -22.39 -16.51
N ASP A 293 10.71 -21.94 -16.19
CA ASP A 293 11.24 -20.65 -16.62
C ASP A 293 11.42 -20.61 -18.15
N GLN A 294 11.94 -21.70 -18.73
CA GLN A 294 12.04 -21.86 -20.19
C GLN A 294 10.65 -21.75 -20.85
N LYS A 295 9.65 -22.47 -20.34
CA LYS A 295 8.28 -22.42 -20.85
C LYS A 295 7.67 -21.02 -20.74
N MET A 296 7.93 -20.33 -19.64
CA MET A 296 7.43 -18.98 -19.41
C MET A 296 8.10 -17.93 -20.31
N MET A 297 9.36 -18.15 -20.68
CA MET A 297 10.09 -17.33 -21.66
C MET A 297 9.71 -17.62 -23.12
N GLY A 298 8.86 -18.63 -23.38
CA GLY A 298 8.47 -19.03 -24.73
C GLY A 298 9.63 -19.56 -25.57
N MET A 299 10.70 -20.04 -24.92
CA MET A 299 11.90 -20.53 -25.60
C MET A 299 11.70 -21.99 -26.03
N GLU A 300 11.86 -22.26 -27.32
CA GLU A 300 11.88 -23.62 -27.88
C GLU A 300 13.23 -24.31 -27.62
N GLY A 301 13.28 -25.63 -27.79
CA GLY A 301 14.51 -26.44 -27.61
C GLY A 301 14.62 -27.13 -26.25
N SER A 302 15.80 -27.67 -25.95
CA SER A 302 16.04 -28.39 -24.70
C SER A 302 16.25 -27.42 -23.53
N PHE A 303 15.81 -27.83 -22.34
CA PHE A 303 16.01 -27.03 -21.13
C PHE A 303 17.50 -26.82 -20.81
N GLU A 304 18.35 -27.80 -21.11
CA GLU A 304 19.79 -27.69 -20.87
C GLU A 304 20.44 -26.65 -21.79
N ASP A 305 20.08 -26.60 -23.07
CA ASP A 305 20.59 -25.58 -24.00
C ASP A 305 20.16 -24.17 -23.57
N PHE A 306 18.88 -24.03 -23.18
CA PHE A 306 18.34 -22.79 -22.62
C PHE A 306 19.14 -22.34 -21.39
N LYS A 307 19.39 -23.25 -20.45
CA LYS A 307 20.14 -22.95 -19.22
C LYS A 307 21.58 -22.53 -19.53
N VAL A 308 22.27 -23.22 -20.43
CA VAL A 308 23.64 -22.86 -20.84
C VAL A 308 23.66 -21.45 -21.46
N ALA A 309 22.77 -21.16 -22.40
CA ALA A 309 22.70 -19.85 -23.05
C ALA A 309 22.42 -18.71 -22.05
N MET A 310 21.51 -18.92 -21.08
CA MET A 310 21.23 -17.93 -20.05
C MET A 310 22.44 -17.69 -19.13
N LEU A 311 23.18 -18.74 -18.78
CA LEU A 311 24.38 -18.63 -17.95
C LEU A 311 25.54 -17.94 -18.68
N GLU A 312 25.73 -18.23 -19.97
CA GLU A 312 26.73 -17.54 -20.80
C GLU A 312 26.40 -16.05 -20.95
N ASN A 313 25.13 -15.71 -21.17
CA ASN A 313 24.67 -14.33 -21.22
C ASN A 313 24.89 -13.62 -19.86
N LEU A 314 24.48 -14.26 -18.75
CA LEU A 314 24.70 -13.71 -17.41
C LEU A 314 26.19 -13.41 -17.17
N LYS A 315 27.08 -14.36 -17.50
CA LYS A 315 28.51 -14.19 -17.35
C LYS A 315 29.07 -13.07 -18.23
N SER A 316 28.62 -12.97 -19.48
CA SER A 316 29.01 -11.89 -20.38
C SER A 316 28.65 -10.51 -19.81
N ILE A 317 27.44 -10.38 -19.25
CA ILE A 317 27.00 -9.15 -18.60
C ILE A 317 27.83 -8.85 -17.34
N GLU A 318 28.10 -9.87 -16.50
CA GLU A 318 28.95 -9.73 -15.30
C GLU A 318 30.39 -9.31 -15.68
N ASP A 319 31.01 -9.94 -16.68
CA ASP A 319 32.35 -9.59 -17.15
C ASP A 319 32.38 -8.17 -17.72
N MET A 320 31.35 -7.75 -18.47
CA MET A 320 31.23 -6.41 -19.03
C MET A 320 31.08 -5.34 -17.93
N CYS A 321 30.21 -5.55 -16.95
CA CYS A 321 29.97 -4.54 -15.91
C CYS A 321 31.21 -4.27 -15.03
N LEU A 322 32.12 -5.24 -14.90
CA LEU A 322 33.38 -5.07 -14.19
C LEU A 322 34.38 -4.17 -14.94
N LEU A 323 34.26 -4.07 -16.26
CA LEU A 323 35.13 -3.25 -17.12
C LEU A 323 34.59 -1.82 -17.33
N GLU A 324 33.30 -1.62 -17.09
CA GLU A 324 32.61 -0.34 -17.30
C GLU A 324 32.66 0.55 -16.05
N THR A 325 32.38 1.84 -16.25
CA THR A 325 32.22 2.82 -15.16
C THR A 325 30.75 3.12 -14.84
N GLU A 326 29.83 2.68 -15.71
CA GLU A 326 28.38 2.80 -15.54
C GLU A 326 27.72 1.42 -15.59
N LEU A 327 26.53 1.31 -15.01
CA LEU A 327 25.78 0.05 -15.01
C LEU A 327 25.21 -0.26 -16.40
N PRO A 328 25.46 -1.45 -16.97
CA PRO A 328 24.93 -1.83 -18.28
C PRO A 328 23.45 -2.25 -18.24
N SER A 329 22.85 -2.38 -17.06
CA SER A 329 21.48 -2.85 -16.86
C SER A 329 20.80 -2.16 -15.68
N ASP A 330 19.50 -1.90 -15.84
CA ASP A 330 18.60 -1.43 -14.77
C ASP A 330 18.28 -2.50 -13.72
N GLN A 331 18.69 -3.76 -13.94
CA GLN A 331 18.59 -4.87 -12.99
C GLN A 331 19.80 -4.97 -12.05
N MET A 332 20.69 -3.99 -12.08
CA MET A 332 21.85 -3.89 -11.19
C MET A 332 21.79 -2.64 -10.33
N PHE A 333 22.60 -2.61 -9.28
CA PHE A 333 22.87 -1.41 -8.49
C PHE A 333 24.31 -1.43 -7.96
N ILE A 334 24.82 -0.25 -7.63
CA ILE A 334 26.17 -0.06 -7.09
C ILE A 334 26.12 0.46 -5.65
N LEU A 335 27.11 0.06 -4.85
CA LEU A 335 27.44 0.69 -3.59
C LEU A 335 28.92 1.11 -3.59
N PRO A 336 29.26 2.26 -2.99
CA PRO A 336 30.64 2.73 -2.97
C PRO A 336 31.55 1.88 -2.06
N ARG A 337 30.98 1.09 -1.13
CA ARG A 337 31.73 0.28 -0.15
C ARG A 337 31.02 -1.04 0.13
N LYS A 338 31.81 -2.06 0.48
CA LYS A 338 31.35 -3.34 1.06
C LYS A 338 32.14 -3.61 2.34
N SER A 339 31.47 -4.02 3.39
CA SER A 339 32.12 -4.33 4.67
C SER A 339 32.81 -5.70 4.62
N GLU A 340 34.00 -5.77 5.19
CA GLU A 340 34.78 -7.00 5.37
C GLU A 340 34.65 -7.58 6.79
N ALA A 341 33.90 -6.89 7.68
CA ALA A 341 33.69 -7.35 9.04
C ALA A 341 32.90 -8.66 9.06
N LYS A 342 33.16 -9.50 10.05
CA LYS A 342 32.38 -10.71 10.26
C LYS A 342 30.95 -10.34 10.68
N MET A 343 29.97 -10.86 9.94
CA MET A 343 28.54 -10.63 10.16
C MET A 343 27.73 -11.84 9.71
N SER A 344 26.48 -11.90 10.16
CA SER A 344 25.50 -12.89 9.72
C SER A 344 24.91 -12.55 8.34
N GLU A 345 24.52 -13.56 7.55
CA GLU A 345 23.92 -13.37 6.22
C GLU A 345 22.72 -12.40 6.22
N TRP A 346 21.84 -12.51 7.22
CA TRP A 346 20.65 -11.65 7.35
C TRP A 346 21.00 -10.15 7.50
N ALA A 347 22.19 -9.84 7.99
CA ALA A 347 22.61 -8.47 8.30
C ALA A 347 23.44 -7.83 7.17
N GLN A 348 23.83 -8.58 6.14
CA GLN A 348 24.75 -8.10 5.09
C GLN A 348 24.26 -6.81 4.41
N ASP A 349 23.00 -6.78 3.99
CA ASP A 349 22.42 -5.60 3.35
C ASP A 349 22.44 -4.38 4.29
N GLY A 350 21.94 -4.56 5.52
CA GLY A 350 21.89 -3.49 6.53
C GLY A 350 23.26 -2.95 6.92
N VAL A 351 24.26 -3.83 7.07
CA VAL A 351 25.64 -3.45 7.42
C VAL A 351 26.34 -2.75 6.26
N ASN A 352 26.25 -3.28 5.03
CA ASN A 352 26.85 -2.66 3.85
C ASN A 352 26.27 -1.26 3.59
N ARG A 353 24.97 -1.09 3.80
CA ARG A 353 24.30 0.20 3.68
C ARG A 353 24.64 1.14 4.83
N ALA A 354 24.68 0.66 6.08
CA ALA A 354 25.15 1.44 7.22
C ALA A 354 26.58 1.95 6.99
N LEU A 355 27.46 1.13 6.43
CA LEU A 355 28.80 1.55 6.02
C LEU A 355 28.74 2.65 4.96
N CYS A 356 27.93 2.47 3.90
CA CYS A 356 27.77 3.47 2.84
C CYS A 356 27.19 4.80 3.34
N ASP A 357 26.30 4.75 4.34
CA ASP A 357 25.70 5.89 5.03
C ASP A 357 26.58 6.44 6.17
N ASN A 358 27.88 6.10 6.21
CA ASN A 358 28.84 6.61 7.19
C ASN A 358 28.49 6.33 8.67
N LEU A 359 27.74 5.27 8.95
CA LEU A 359 27.29 4.90 10.30
C LEU A 359 28.28 4.00 11.06
N VAL A 360 29.37 3.61 10.41
CA VAL A 360 30.38 2.68 10.92
C VAL A 360 31.63 3.45 11.34
N ASP A 361 32.04 3.25 12.59
CA ASP A 361 33.33 3.67 13.12
C ASP A 361 34.18 2.42 13.40
N ASP A 362 35.07 2.07 12.47
CA ASP A 362 35.88 0.86 12.56
C ASP A 362 36.77 0.82 13.81
N THR A 363 37.18 1.99 14.32
CA THR A 363 38.04 2.09 15.51
C THR A 363 37.29 1.73 16.80
N VAL A 364 35.96 1.92 16.82
CA VAL A 364 35.10 1.69 17.97
C VAL A 364 34.35 0.36 17.85
N LEU A 365 33.92 -0.02 16.64
CA LEU A 365 33.10 -1.22 16.41
C LEU A 365 33.94 -2.50 16.28
N GLY A 366 35.20 -2.39 15.83
CA GLY A 366 36.04 -3.55 15.52
C GLY A 366 35.57 -4.28 14.25
N ASN A 367 35.93 -5.55 14.11
CA ASN A 367 35.71 -6.34 12.88
C ASN A 367 34.83 -7.60 13.06
N ASP A 368 34.20 -7.81 14.22
CA ASP A 368 33.23 -8.89 14.44
C ASP A 368 31.90 -8.31 14.95
N TYR A 369 30.98 -8.06 14.02
CA TYR A 369 29.68 -7.45 14.30
C TYR A 369 28.65 -8.43 14.88
N THR A 370 28.99 -9.72 14.97
CA THR A 370 28.15 -10.73 15.63
C THR A 370 28.18 -10.61 17.16
N LYS A 371 29.10 -9.81 17.70
CA LYS A 371 29.26 -9.59 19.15
C LYS A 371 28.16 -8.71 19.74
N PRO A 372 27.86 -8.84 21.05
CA PRO A 372 27.01 -7.90 21.76
C PRO A 372 27.50 -6.46 21.62
N VAL A 373 26.60 -5.54 21.32
CA VAL A 373 26.92 -4.11 21.22
C VAL A 373 27.09 -3.50 22.60
N THR A 374 28.09 -2.62 22.75
CA THR A 374 28.28 -1.84 23.98
C THR A 374 27.54 -0.50 23.89
N ARG A 375 27.31 0.17 25.02
CA ARG A 375 26.70 1.52 25.04
C ARG A 375 27.58 2.57 24.36
N GLU A 376 28.90 2.40 24.40
CA GLU A 376 29.85 3.28 23.70
C GLU A 376 29.72 3.13 22.19
N GLN A 377 29.72 1.90 21.70
CA GLN A 377 29.48 1.59 20.29
C GLN A 377 28.12 2.13 19.83
N LEU A 378 27.08 1.96 20.64
CA LEU A 378 25.75 2.46 20.33
C LEU A 378 25.71 3.99 20.26
N ARG A 379 26.39 4.70 21.18
CA ARG A 379 26.54 6.16 21.11
C ARG A 379 27.24 6.59 19.83
N SER A 380 28.34 5.95 19.46
CA SER A 380 29.06 6.26 18.22
C SER A 380 28.15 6.15 16.99
N ILE A 381 27.44 5.02 16.85
CA ILE A 381 26.46 4.80 15.76
C ILE A 381 25.39 5.90 15.74
N MET A 382 24.81 6.25 16.89
CA MET A 382 23.77 7.28 16.94
C MET A 382 24.29 8.68 16.60
N THR A 383 25.50 9.03 17.03
CA THR A 383 26.10 10.33 16.68
C THR A 383 26.42 10.43 15.19
N LEU A 384 26.88 9.34 14.58
CA LEU A 384 27.10 9.25 13.14
C LEU A 384 25.78 9.33 12.36
N LEU A 385 24.72 8.68 12.86
CA LEU A 385 23.38 8.80 12.29
C LEU A 385 22.89 10.27 12.27
N VAL A 386 23.10 11.02 13.36
CA VAL A 386 22.77 12.45 13.38
C VAL A 386 23.60 13.21 12.34
N LYS A 387 24.90 12.95 12.28
CA LYS A 387 25.80 13.60 11.32
C LYS A 387 25.38 13.35 9.89
N GLU A 388 25.10 12.10 9.53
CA GLU A 388 24.66 11.72 8.19
C GLU A 388 23.33 12.39 7.83
N MET A 389 22.35 12.36 8.72
CA MET A 389 21.00 12.85 8.41
C MET A 389 20.86 14.38 8.47
N SER A 390 21.69 15.06 9.25
CA SER A 390 21.61 16.53 9.43
C SER A 390 22.75 17.31 8.78
N GLY A 391 23.84 16.63 8.40
CA GLY A 391 25.09 17.25 7.98
C GLY A 391 25.87 17.93 9.12
N LYS A 392 25.44 17.76 10.38
CA LYS A 392 26.02 18.43 11.56
C LYS A 392 26.36 17.43 12.65
N ASP A 393 27.51 17.63 13.29
CA ASP A 393 27.89 16.84 14.46
C ASP A 393 27.02 17.19 15.68
N ALA A 394 26.75 16.18 16.53
CA ALA A 394 26.08 16.34 17.81
C ALA A 394 26.71 15.41 18.85
N SER A 395 26.87 15.90 20.08
CA SER A 395 27.37 15.06 21.17
C SER A 395 26.30 14.08 21.65
N ALA A 396 26.71 12.91 22.16
CA ALA A 396 25.82 11.94 22.81
C ALA A 396 24.95 12.59 23.90
N LYS A 397 25.53 13.52 24.67
CA LYS A 397 24.82 14.31 25.69
C LYS A 397 23.72 15.19 25.09
N ALA A 398 23.98 15.88 23.97
CA ALA A 398 23.00 16.74 23.31
C ALA A 398 21.81 15.95 22.76
N ILE A 399 22.07 14.75 22.24
CA ILE A 399 21.04 13.80 21.79
C ILE A 399 20.30 13.17 22.99
N GLY A 400 20.88 13.25 24.19
CA GLY A 400 20.33 12.69 25.43
C GLY A 400 20.61 11.20 25.61
N LEU A 401 21.68 10.68 25.01
CA LEU A 401 22.10 9.27 25.11
C LEU A 401 22.81 8.94 26.44
N ASP A 402 23.24 9.97 27.19
CA ASP A 402 23.84 9.85 28.53
C ASP A 402 22.83 10.07 29.67
N ALA A 403 21.53 10.10 29.35
CA ALA A 403 20.50 10.36 30.34
C ALA A 403 20.44 9.26 31.39
N VAL A 404 20.38 9.64 32.67
CA VAL A 404 20.26 8.72 33.82
C VAL A 404 18.99 7.84 33.78
N THR A 405 18.00 8.21 32.96
CA THR A 405 16.78 7.42 32.72
C THR A 405 17.02 6.19 31.84
N LEU A 406 18.16 6.11 31.15
CA LEU A 406 18.57 4.92 30.39
C LEU A 406 19.32 3.95 31.31
N PRO A 407 19.32 2.64 31.01
CA PRO A 407 20.15 1.68 31.73
C PRO A 407 21.63 2.09 31.72
N GLN A 408 22.29 1.99 32.88
CA GLN A 408 23.69 2.38 33.05
C GLN A 408 24.65 1.18 33.15
N SER A 409 24.10 -0.04 33.29
CA SER A 409 24.86 -1.27 33.46
C SER A 409 24.17 -2.46 32.81
N GLY A 410 24.86 -3.61 32.75
CA GLY A 410 24.39 -4.82 32.08
C GLY A 410 24.50 -4.74 30.55
N SER A 411 24.01 -5.77 29.86
CA SER A 411 24.03 -5.83 28.40
C SER A 411 22.99 -4.90 27.77
N VAL A 412 23.30 -4.36 26.59
CA VAL A 412 22.33 -3.57 25.80
C VAL A 412 21.23 -4.50 25.29
N THR A 413 19.98 -4.16 25.59
CA THR A 413 18.80 -4.94 25.19
C THR A 413 18.05 -4.29 24.02
N ARG A 414 17.16 -5.04 23.36
CA ARG A 414 16.35 -4.52 22.23
C ARG A 414 15.53 -3.28 22.59
N GLN A 415 14.98 -3.22 23.80
CA GLN A 415 14.24 -2.04 24.26
C GLN A 415 15.14 -0.84 24.61
N GLU A 416 16.41 -1.08 24.95
CA GLU A 416 17.41 -0.01 25.10
C GLU A 416 17.85 0.53 23.73
N LEU A 417 18.08 -0.36 22.75
CA LEU A 417 18.33 0.03 21.36
C LEU A 417 17.19 0.93 20.82
N ALA A 418 15.94 0.55 21.06
CA ALA A 418 14.77 1.37 20.70
C ALA A 418 14.83 2.76 21.33
N ALA A 419 15.22 2.86 22.62
CA ALA A 419 15.34 4.13 23.31
C ALA A 419 16.44 5.05 22.74
N TYR A 420 17.58 4.48 22.33
CA TYR A 420 18.64 5.24 21.66
C TYR A 420 18.18 5.75 20.30
N ILE A 421 17.61 4.88 19.46
CA ILE A 421 17.07 5.25 18.14
C ILE A 421 15.99 6.33 18.26
N HIS A 422 15.03 6.15 19.17
CA HIS A 422 13.94 7.10 19.38
C HIS A 422 14.46 8.49 19.76
N ARG A 423 15.41 8.57 20.71
CA ARG A 423 16.04 9.85 21.09
C ARG A 423 16.77 10.51 19.92
N THR A 424 17.52 9.73 19.14
CA THR A 424 18.21 10.21 17.95
C THR A 424 17.24 10.77 16.91
N LEU A 425 16.14 10.07 16.64
CA LEU A 425 15.13 10.52 15.67
C LEU A 425 14.38 11.75 16.18
N LEU A 426 14.03 11.83 17.46
CA LEU A 426 13.42 13.05 18.03
C LEU A 426 14.38 14.25 17.98
N TYR A 427 15.67 14.04 18.23
CA TYR A 427 16.69 15.09 18.07
C TYR A 427 16.72 15.57 16.61
N LEU A 428 16.74 14.66 15.64
CA LEU A 428 16.69 15.00 14.21
C LEU A 428 15.41 15.76 13.86
N GLU A 429 14.25 15.35 14.37
CA GLU A 429 12.97 16.04 14.16
C GLU A 429 12.89 17.44 14.76
N GLN A 430 13.76 17.76 15.73
CA GLN A 430 13.85 19.07 16.35
C GLN A 430 14.87 19.98 15.66
N ASN A 431 15.84 19.40 14.96
CA ASN A 431 17.01 20.12 14.43
C ASN A 431 17.11 20.07 12.88
N THR A 432 16.15 19.46 12.20
CA THR A 432 16.11 19.33 10.74
C THR A 432 14.67 19.49 10.21
N GLU A 433 14.52 19.50 8.89
CA GLU A 433 13.23 19.46 8.18
C GLU A 433 12.60 18.05 8.15
N LEU A 434 13.08 17.11 8.97
CA LEU A 434 12.47 15.79 9.06
C LEU A 434 11.25 15.84 9.98
N ALA A 435 10.23 15.08 9.61
CA ALA A 435 9.05 14.87 10.44
C ALA A 435 8.66 13.41 10.34
N TYR A 436 8.25 12.83 11.47
CA TYR A 436 7.78 11.46 11.55
C TYR A 436 6.25 11.42 11.58
N SER A 437 5.68 10.32 11.11
CA SER A 437 4.23 10.14 11.12
C SER A 437 3.74 9.93 12.54
N GLU A 438 2.59 10.51 12.86
CA GLU A 438 1.79 10.04 14.00
C GLU A 438 1.41 8.58 13.79
N TYR A 439 1.20 7.86 14.90
CA TYR A 439 0.98 6.42 14.86
C TYR A 439 0.15 5.93 16.05
N GLU A 440 -0.51 4.79 15.87
CA GLU A 440 -1.13 4.05 16.95
C GLU A 440 -0.21 2.93 17.43
N SER A 441 -0.10 2.76 18.75
CA SER A 441 0.77 1.74 19.32
C SER A 441 0.31 0.33 18.93
N ARG A 442 1.19 -0.41 18.27
CA ARG A 442 0.98 -1.81 17.89
C ARG A 442 1.45 -2.79 18.98
N LEU A 443 1.95 -2.29 20.12
CA LEU A 443 2.48 -3.13 21.19
C LEU A 443 1.49 -4.18 21.74
N PRO A 444 0.18 -3.90 21.88
CA PRO A 444 -0.78 -4.87 22.44
C PRO A 444 -0.89 -6.20 21.67
N LYS A 445 -0.48 -6.24 20.39
CA LYS A 445 -0.52 -7.48 19.60
C LYS A 445 0.56 -8.51 19.96
N TYR A 446 1.58 -8.09 20.71
CA TYR A 446 2.71 -8.95 21.07
C TYR A 446 2.48 -9.62 22.42
N THR A 447 2.74 -10.93 22.51
CA THR A 447 2.49 -11.72 23.73
C THR A 447 3.41 -11.34 24.88
N ASP A 448 4.58 -10.78 24.59
CA ASP A 448 5.62 -10.41 25.54
C ASP A 448 5.68 -8.89 25.84
N HIS A 449 4.70 -8.11 25.37
CA HIS A 449 4.68 -6.65 25.57
C HIS A 449 4.72 -6.23 27.05
N ALA A 450 4.23 -7.07 27.95
CA ALA A 450 4.27 -6.84 29.40
C ALA A 450 5.72 -6.79 29.96
N GLN A 451 6.71 -7.32 29.25
CA GLN A 451 8.11 -7.26 29.65
C GLN A 451 8.77 -5.89 29.37
N ILE A 452 8.13 -5.03 28.57
CA ILE A 452 8.64 -3.72 28.21
C ILE A 452 8.61 -2.81 29.43
N LYS A 453 9.77 -2.26 29.80
CA LYS A 453 9.90 -1.35 30.95
C LYS A 453 9.18 -0.04 30.66
N ALA A 454 8.71 0.63 31.72
CA ALA A 454 7.96 1.88 31.60
C ALA A 454 8.68 2.96 30.75
N TRP A 455 10.00 3.10 30.95
CA TRP A 455 10.84 4.04 30.19
C TRP A 455 11.00 3.67 28.71
N ALA A 456 10.74 2.42 28.33
CA ALA A 456 10.91 1.90 26.98
C ALA A 456 9.59 1.77 26.20
N LYS A 457 8.43 1.99 26.84
CA LYS A 457 7.12 1.81 26.19
C LYS A 457 6.95 2.68 24.95
N GLU A 458 7.19 3.99 25.07
CA GLU A 458 7.09 4.93 23.95
C GLU A 458 8.15 4.64 22.88
N PRO A 459 9.46 4.51 23.20
CA PRO A 459 10.45 4.14 22.20
C PRO A 459 10.14 2.85 21.43
N MET A 460 9.69 1.81 22.13
CA MET A 460 9.33 0.54 21.51
C MET A 460 8.10 0.70 20.60
N ALA A 461 7.09 1.45 21.03
CA ALA A 461 5.91 1.73 20.23
C ALA A 461 6.28 2.49 18.94
N PHE A 462 7.10 3.54 19.07
CA PHE A 462 7.58 4.36 17.96
C PHE A 462 8.39 3.55 16.95
N CYS A 463 9.46 2.88 17.42
CA CYS A 463 10.33 2.10 16.55
C CYS A 463 9.61 0.91 15.90
N ASN A 464 8.61 0.34 16.56
CA ASN A 464 7.80 -0.74 16.00
C ASN A 464 6.82 -0.23 14.94
N ALA A 465 6.13 0.88 15.21
CA ALA A 465 5.18 1.45 14.28
C ALA A 465 5.87 1.89 12.98
N LEU A 466 7.02 2.55 13.08
CA LEU A 466 7.80 2.99 11.93
C LEU A 466 8.67 1.90 11.31
N GLU A 467 8.55 0.66 11.79
CA GLU A 467 9.26 -0.53 11.27
C GLU A 467 10.79 -0.37 11.26
N VAL A 468 11.33 0.38 12.22
CA VAL A 468 12.78 0.56 12.40
C VAL A 468 13.37 -0.68 13.10
N ILE A 469 12.65 -1.20 14.10
CA ILE A 469 12.98 -2.45 14.79
C ILE A 469 11.94 -3.51 14.42
N ASP A 470 12.39 -4.54 13.71
CA ASP A 470 11.56 -5.70 13.39
C ASP A 470 11.27 -6.52 14.63
N PRO A 471 10.06 -7.07 14.79
CA PRO A 471 9.79 -8.02 15.86
C PRO A 471 10.56 -9.32 15.61
N LYS A 472 10.81 -10.10 16.68
CA LYS A 472 11.51 -11.39 16.55
C LYS A 472 10.66 -12.41 15.78
N THR A 473 9.35 -12.36 15.98
CA THR A 473 8.35 -13.15 15.26
C THR A 473 7.10 -12.30 15.00
N ALA A 474 6.09 -12.84 14.32
CA ALA A 474 4.82 -12.13 14.12
C ALA A 474 4.12 -11.70 15.43
N THR A 475 4.40 -12.39 16.55
CA THR A 475 3.71 -12.20 17.85
C THR A 475 4.65 -11.94 19.02
N THR A 476 5.97 -11.79 18.81
CA THR A 476 6.96 -11.59 19.89
C THR A 476 7.99 -10.51 19.55
N LEU A 477 8.27 -9.59 20.49
CA LEU A 477 9.26 -8.51 20.34
C LEU A 477 10.65 -8.83 20.87
N ALA A 478 10.73 -9.71 21.88
CA ALA A 478 11.90 -10.06 22.67
C ALA A 478 12.61 -8.84 23.32
N PRO A 479 11.92 -8.00 24.12
CA PRO A 479 12.46 -6.71 24.57
C PRO A 479 13.72 -6.80 25.44
N ASN A 480 13.95 -7.94 26.08
CA ASN A 480 15.12 -8.19 26.95
C ASN A 480 16.28 -8.92 26.24
N GLU A 481 16.13 -9.33 24.98
CA GLU A 481 17.21 -10.00 24.23
C GLU A 481 18.38 -9.04 24.00
N VAL A 482 19.60 -9.56 24.15
CA VAL A 482 20.84 -8.79 23.99
C VAL A 482 21.03 -8.41 22.52
N CYS A 483 21.34 -7.15 22.25
CA CYS A 483 21.59 -6.66 20.90
C CYS A 483 23.02 -6.93 20.46
N THR A 484 23.19 -7.31 19.20
CA THR A 484 24.48 -7.39 18.51
C THR A 484 24.80 -6.08 17.78
N ILE A 485 26.07 -5.88 17.40
CA ILE A 485 26.50 -4.71 16.62
C ILE A 485 25.79 -4.70 15.25
N GLU A 486 25.69 -5.85 14.57
CA GLU A 486 25.01 -5.97 13.28
C GLU A 486 23.52 -5.60 13.33
N LEU A 487 22.84 -5.88 14.46
CA LEU A 487 21.46 -5.44 14.69
C LEU A 487 21.39 -3.93 14.92
N ALA A 488 22.33 -3.34 15.67
CA ALA A 488 22.38 -1.91 15.90
C ALA A 488 22.62 -1.13 14.59
N LEU A 489 23.58 -1.57 13.77
CA LEU A 489 23.87 -0.97 12.46
C LEU A 489 22.68 -1.07 11.51
N THR A 490 22.09 -2.27 11.37
CA THR A 490 20.91 -2.49 10.53
C THR A 490 19.73 -1.63 10.99
N THR A 491 19.53 -1.47 12.30
CA THR A 491 18.46 -0.63 12.85
C THR A 491 18.74 0.86 12.59
N ALA A 492 19.98 1.32 12.70
CA ALA A 492 20.36 2.70 12.43
C ALA A 492 20.24 3.04 10.94
N GLU A 493 20.62 2.13 10.03
CA GLU A 493 20.41 2.30 8.59
C GLU A 493 18.92 2.49 8.26
N ARG A 494 18.05 1.63 8.81
CA ARG A 494 16.59 1.76 8.62
C ARG A 494 16.06 3.08 9.14
N ALA A 495 16.65 3.58 10.23
CA ALA A 495 16.27 4.86 10.82
C ALA A 495 16.49 6.04 9.86
N THR A 496 17.42 5.93 8.90
CA THR A 496 17.62 6.93 7.84
C THR A 496 16.38 7.13 6.96
N MET A 497 15.53 6.09 6.85
CA MET A 497 14.29 6.10 6.06
C MET A 497 13.01 6.13 6.90
N ALA A 498 13.11 6.18 8.24
CA ALA A 498 11.94 6.11 9.14
C ALA A 498 10.88 7.19 8.85
N HIS A 499 11.31 8.36 8.36
CA HIS A 499 10.43 9.47 7.97
C HIS A 499 9.56 9.16 6.73
N ARG A 500 9.81 8.05 6.01
CA ARG A 500 9.01 7.57 4.88
C ARG A 500 7.96 6.54 5.30
N THR A 501 8.07 5.92 6.46
CA THR A 501 7.03 5.04 7.01
C THR A 501 5.92 5.87 7.65
N GLY A 502 4.66 5.46 7.48
CA GLY A 502 3.52 6.06 8.17
C GLY A 502 2.39 6.49 7.25
N TRP A 503 1.63 7.50 7.66
CA TRP A 503 0.44 7.96 6.95
C TRP A 503 0.77 8.74 5.67
N TYR A 504 0.03 8.39 4.63
CA TYR A 504 -0.05 9.08 3.35
C TYR A 504 -1.52 9.32 2.98
N GLN A 505 -1.76 10.30 2.12
CA GLN A 505 -3.06 10.56 1.50
C GLN A 505 -2.93 10.46 -0.01
N ALA A 506 -3.83 9.70 -0.64
CA ALA A 506 -3.97 9.69 -2.09
C ALA A 506 -4.39 11.07 -2.60
N VAL A 507 -3.87 11.46 -3.77
CA VAL A 507 -4.16 12.77 -4.38
C VAL A 507 -5.65 13.09 -4.45
N SER A 508 -5.93 14.39 -4.41
CA SER A 508 -7.29 14.89 -4.63
C SER A 508 -7.74 14.67 -6.07
N THR A 509 -9.06 14.66 -6.28
CA THR A 509 -9.61 14.65 -7.63
C THR A 509 -9.00 15.81 -8.42
N GLY A 510 -8.21 15.44 -9.42
CA GLY A 510 -7.68 16.38 -10.37
C GLY A 510 -6.40 17.11 -10.09
N GLU A 511 -5.72 16.68 -9.05
CA GLU A 511 -4.36 17.11 -8.78
C GLU A 511 -3.36 16.55 -9.80
N LEU A 512 -3.68 15.40 -10.41
CA LEU A 512 -2.89 14.78 -11.48
C LEU A 512 -3.77 14.52 -12.70
N GLU A 513 -3.28 14.86 -13.90
CA GLU A 513 -4.02 14.78 -15.17
C GLU A 513 -4.53 13.36 -15.47
N ASP A 514 -3.70 12.34 -15.26
CA ASP A 514 -4.09 10.95 -15.47
C ASP A 514 -4.93 10.36 -14.33
N PHE A 515 -4.91 10.95 -13.13
CA PHE A 515 -5.63 10.46 -11.94
C PHE A 515 -7.12 10.81 -11.95
N TYR A 516 -7.59 11.58 -12.93
CA TYR A 516 -9.01 11.73 -13.22
C TYR A 516 -9.61 10.49 -13.92
N SER A 517 -8.76 9.64 -14.49
CA SER A 517 -9.16 8.42 -15.20
C SER A 517 -8.99 7.21 -14.27
N PRO A 518 -9.82 6.17 -14.41
CA PRO A 518 -9.52 4.80 -13.97
C PRO A 518 -8.06 4.37 -14.14
N ILE A 519 -7.45 4.88 -15.21
CA ILE A 519 -6.08 4.60 -15.62
C ILE A 519 -5.05 5.26 -14.67
N GLY A 520 -5.41 6.30 -13.92
CA GLY A 520 -4.51 6.94 -12.97
C GLY A 520 -4.67 6.48 -11.52
N GLU A 521 -5.73 5.74 -11.17
CA GLU A 521 -5.83 4.98 -9.90
C GLU A 521 -4.91 3.74 -9.89
N ARG A 522 -3.71 3.85 -10.47
CA ARG A 522 -2.83 2.68 -10.68
C ARG A 522 -2.10 2.28 -9.42
N ASN A 523 -2.41 1.07 -8.96
CA ASN A 523 -1.43 0.24 -8.25
C ASN A 523 -0.54 -0.45 -9.29
N HIS A 524 0.76 -0.14 -9.27
CA HIS A 524 1.72 -0.71 -10.24
C HIS A 524 1.88 -2.24 -10.12
N TYR A 525 1.61 -2.83 -8.95
CA TYR A 525 1.87 -4.25 -8.67
C TYR A 525 0.68 -5.04 -8.16
N THR A 526 -0.51 -4.43 -8.06
CA THR A 526 -1.74 -5.16 -7.74
C THR A 526 -2.81 -4.83 -8.74
N PHE A 527 -3.24 -5.85 -9.48
CA PHE A 527 -4.24 -5.79 -10.54
C PHE A 527 -5.58 -5.20 -10.10
N VAL A 528 -5.90 -5.21 -8.81
CA VAL A 528 -7.15 -4.69 -8.23
C VAL A 528 -6.93 -4.11 -6.84
N SER A 529 -7.52 -2.93 -6.56
CA SER A 529 -7.45 -2.25 -5.26
C SER A 529 -8.76 -1.59 -4.85
N THR A 530 -8.87 -1.29 -3.56
CA THR A 530 -10.01 -0.58 -2.96
C THR A 530 -9.68 0.81 -2.43
N PHE A 531 -8.46 1.29 -2.69
CA PHE A 531 -8.06 2.66 -2.38
C PHE A 531 -8.62 3.62 -3.43
N GLY A 532 -9.21 4.73 -2.99
CA GLY A 532 -9.68 5.82 -3.85
C GLY A 532 -8.97 7.14 -3.58
N ASN A 533 -9.36 8.20 -4.31
CA ASN A 533 -8.90 9.56 -4.06
C ASN A 533 -9.08 9.98 -2.60
N CYS A 534 -8.10 10.73 -2.07
CA CYS A 534 -8.10 11.24 -0.70
C CYS A 534 -8.14 10.17 0.41
N ASP A 535 -8.11 8.87 0.08
CA ASP A 535 -7.98 7.81 1.07
C ASP A 535 -6.65 7.93 1.81
N ARG A 536 -6.70 7.54 3.08
CA ARG A 536 -5.53 7.49 3.95
C ARG A 536 -4.96 6.09 3.97
N ILE A 537 -3.66 6.01 3.74
CA ILE A 537 -2.95 4.75 3.61
C ILE A 537 -1.76 4.77 4.55
N TRP A 538 -1.60 3.69 5.33
CA TRP A 538 -0.38 3.47 6.08
C TRP A 538 0.67 2.80 5.18
N ALA A 539 1.67 3.54 4.74
CA ALA A 539 2.81 2.98 4.06
C ALA A 539 3.78 2.34 5.07
N SER A 540 4.09 1.06 4.85
CA SER A 540 5.16 0.33 5.53
C SER A 540 6.54 0.81 5.06
N ARG A 541 7.60 0.30 5.69
CA ARG A 541 8.99 0.63 5.32
C ARG A 541 9.22 0.36 3.83
N VAL A 542 9.64 1.41 3.13
CA VAL A 542 10.05 1.35 1.73
C VAL A 542 11.34 0.55 1.63
N LYS A 543 11.38 -0.40 0.70
CA LYS A 543 12.56 -1.19 0.40
C LYS A 543 13.50 -0.40 -0.51
N ASN A 544 14.81 -0.60 -0.37
CA ASN A 544 15.79 0.02 -1.26
C ASN A 544 15.53 -0.42 -2.71
N GLY A 545 15.66 0.50 -3.67
CA GLY A 545 15.29 0.28 -5.08
C GLY A 545 13.81 0.53 -5.40
N MET A 546 12.90 0.41 -4.41
CA MET A 546 11.45 0.57 -4.60
C MET A 546 10.94 2.00 -4.37
N TYR A 547 11.72 3.03 -4.66
CA TYR A 547 11.38 4.40 -4.24
C TYR A 547 10.11 4.98 -4.88
N ASN A 548 9.75 4.49 -6.08
CA ASN A 548 8.52 4.82 -6.81
C ASN A 548 7.28 4.08 -6.30
N SER A 549 7.39 3.23 -5.28
CA SER A 549 6.28 2.40 -4.84
C SER A 549 6.25 2.26 -3.33
N LEU A 550 5.09 2.53 -2.74
CA LEU A 550 4.92 2.43 -1.30
C LEU A 550 4.25 1.09 -0.95
N PRO A 551 4.89 0.25 -0.12
CA PRO A 551 4.25 -0.95 0.38
C PRO A 551 3.14 -0.57 1.37
N THR A 552 1.98 -1.20 1.26
CA THR A 552 0.85 -1.03 2.18
C THR A 552 0.09 -2.34 2.35
N ILE A 553 -0.96 -2.32 3.17
CA ILE A 553 -1.87 -3.44 3.38
C ILE A 553 -3.22 -3.10 2.75
N GLU A 554 -3.71 -3.98 1.88
CA GLU A 554 -5.03 -3.82 1.31
C GLU A 554 -6.11 -4.10 2.39
N PRO A 555 -7.06 -3.18 2.63
CA PRO A 555 -7.97 -3.26 3.78
C PRO A 555 -8.90 -4.48 3.84
N PHE A 556 -9.33 -5.03 2.71
CA PHE A 556 -10.27 -6.18 2.68
C PHE A 556 -9.58 -7.52 2.82
N THR A 557 -8.41 -7.64 2.23
CA THR A 557 -7.66 -8.89 2.15
C THR A 557 -6.68 -9.03 3.31
N GLY A 558 -6.22 -7.92 3.89
CA GLY A 558 -5.10 -7.89 4.81
C GLY A 558 -3.76 -8.29 4.15
N SER A 559 -3.74 -8.39 2.82
CA SER A 559 -2.54 -8.76 2.06
C SER A 559 -1.69 -7.53 1.77
N ARG A 560 -0.37 -7.74 1.65
CA ARG A 560 0.54 -6.68 1.23
C ARG A 560 0.31 -6.35 -0.24
N CYS A 561 0.25 -5.06 -0.56
CA CYS A 561 0.21 -4.52 -1.92
C CYS A 561 1.16 -3.33 -2.03
N PHE A 562 1.32 -2.80 -3.24
CA PHE A 562 2.17 -1.65 -3.53
C PHE A 562 1.41 -0.61 -4.34
N VAL A 563 1.44 0.62 -3.87
CA VAL A 563 0.75 1.79 -4.46
C VAL A 563 1.79 2.73 -5.07
N ASP A 564 1.42 3.47 -6.12
CA ASP A 564 2.33 4.45 -6.74
C ASP A 564 2.69 5.57 -5.74
N ALA A 565 3.97 5.72 -5.45
CA ALA A 565 4.45 6.78 -4.59
C ALA A 565 4.11 8.18 -5.15
N LYS A 566 4.09 8.34 -6.49
CA LYS A 566 3.86 9.63 -7.18
C LYS A 566 2.44 10.15 -7.04
N ALA A 567 1.52 9.32 -6.57
CA ALA A 567 0.13 9.69 -6.33
C ALA A 567 -0.19 9.90 -4.83
N LEU A 568 0.83 10.04 -3.98
CA LEU A 568 0.66 10.04 -2.54
C LEU A 568 1.40 11.20 -1.87
N HIS A 569 0.66 11.94 -1.04
CA HIS A 569 1.19 12.93 -0.11
C HIS A 569 1.49 12.30 1.24
N PRO A 570 2.73 12.35 1.75
CA PRO A 570 3.00 11.95 3.11
C PRO A 570 2.41 12.98 4.11
N ILE A 571 1.67 12.50 5.10
CA ILE A 571 1.04 13.33 6.14
C ILE A 571 2.00 13.50 7.32
N ARG A 572 2.40 14.72 7.67
CA ARG A 572 3.39 14.99 8.74
C ARG A 572 2.93 16.10 9.68
N ALA A 573 3.08 15.90 10.99
CA ALA A 573 2.57 16.82 12.02
C ALA A 573 3.22 18.22 11.98
N LYS A 574 4.53 18.29 11.69
CA LYS A 574 5.33 19.53 11.75
C LYS A 574 5.47 20.28 10.42
N MET A 575 5.05 19.69 9.31
CA MET A 575 5.33 20.23 7.97
C MET A 575 4.08 20.25 7.11
N GLY A 576 3.40 21.39 7.07
CA GLY A 576 2.56 21.79 5.96
C GLY A 576 3.23 22.96 5.27
N LYS A 577 3.67 22.78 4.01
CA LYS A 577 4.31 23.88 3.26
C LYS A 577 3.30 24.90 2.72
N GLY A 578 2.05 24.86 3.18
CA GLY A 578 0.97 25.61 2.52
C GLY A 578 0.95 25.27 1.04
N TYR A 579 1.12 23.98 0.70
CA TYR A 579 1.30 23.54 -0.69
C TYR A 579 0.10 23.94 -1.56
N MET A 580 -1.08 24.06 -0.93
CA MET A 580 -2.32 24.50 -1.56
C MET A 580 -2.54 26.02 -1.51
N MET A 581 -1.62 26.80 -0.94
CA MET A 581 -1.59 28.27 -1.05
C MET A 581 -0.94 28.69 -2.38
N LYS A 582 -1.65 28.45 -3.48
CA LYS A 582 -1.39 29.13 -4.76
C LYS A 582 -2.69 29.58 -5.39
#